data_AF-A0A2N5A3N8-F1
#
_entry.id   AF-A0A2N5A3N8-F1
#
_cell.length_a   1.000
_cell.length_b   1.000
_cell.length_c   1.000
_cell.angle_alpha   90.00
_cell.angle_beta   90.00
_cell.angle_gamma   90.00
#
_symmetry.space_group_name_H-M   'P 1'
#
loop_
_entity.id
_entity.type
_entity.pdbx_description
1 polymer ?
#
loop_
_entity_poly.entity_id
_entity_poly.type
_entity_poly.pdbx_seq_one_letter_code
_entity_poly.pdbx_strand_id
1 'polypeptide(L)'
;LVSPQLAFHPGALLRSRGRVIDALNIDEIRWPLAGVKVTQQGVDGRLQAILRAHEQQMGDFTLHLDGQASDFLPDSGRWQWRYWGEGHFTPMQARWDVKGSGEWRDNAITLSSLSTGFDKLEYGTMRVSTPRLTLEQPIRWLRDAQHPRLTGALSLDAAKTTFSGGSYLPASTLKFALDGRDPTWFQFTGALHADTIGP
;
A
#
# COMPACT_ATOMS: atom_id res chain seq x y z
N LEU A 1 35.22 16.99 17.23
CA LEU A 1 33.85 16.72 17.75
C LEU A 1 33.48 15.32 17.31
N VAL A 2 33.09 14.44 18.25
CA VAL A 2 32.64 13.09 17.93
C VAL A 2 31.17 13.18 17.53
N SER A 3 30.82 12.77 16.32
CA SER A 3 29.42 12.62 15.90
C SER A 3 28.89 11.31 16.51
N PRO A 4 27.94 11.34 17.45
CA PRO A 4 27.42 10.13 18.06
C PRO A 4 26.66 9.30 17.01
N GLN A 5 26.80 7.98 17.11
CA GLN A 5 26.14 7.01 16.24
C GLN A 5 25.60 5.86 17.08
N LEU A 6 24.36 5.45 16.82
CA LEU A 6 23.79 4.18 17.27
C LEU A 6 23.88 3.18 16.12
N ALA A 7 24.50 2.02 16.34
CA ALA A 7 24.63 0.97 15.34
C ALA A 7 23.95 -0.31 15.83
N PHE A 8 23.09 -0.89 15.00
CA PHE A 8 22.44 -2.16 15.28
C PHE A 8 23.30 -3.32 14.75
N HIS A 9 23.77 -4.14 15.68
CA HIS A 9 24.64 -5.29 15.38
C HIS A 9 23.86 -6.46 14.75
N PRO A 10 24.56 -7.44 14.14
CA PRO A 10 23.93 -8.67 13.67
C PRO A 10 23.04 -9.31 14.72
N GLY A 11 21.83 -9.73 14.32
CA GLY A 11 20.81 -10.29 15.23
C GLY A 11 19.89 -9.25 15.89
N ALA A 12 20.14 -7.95 15.74
CA ALA A 12 19.24 -6.92 16.24
C ALA A 12 17.84 -7.04 15.60
N LEU A 13 16.82 -7.14 16.46
CA LEU A 13 15.43 -7.33 16.08
C LEU A 13 14.55 -6.57 17.07
N LEU A 14 13.66 -5.72 16.55
CA LEU A 14 12.51 -5.24 17.31
C LEU A 14 11.30 -6.13 16.99
N ARG A 15 10.57 -6.54 18.02
CA ARG A 15 9.37 -7.38 17.88
C ARG A 15 8.25 -6.83 18.73
N SER A 16 7.05 -6.76 18.17
CA SER A 16 5.84 -6.41 18.90
C SER A 16 4.69 -7.38 18.60
N ARG A 17 3.72 -7.43 19.50
CA ARG A 17 2.48 -8.22 19.42
C ARG A 17 1.43 -7.56 20.31
N GLY A 18 0.16 -7.81 20.03
CA GLY A 18 -0.95 -7.32 20.87
C GLY A 18 -2.17 -6.89 20.07
N ARG A 19 -3.17 -6.36 20.76
CA ARG A 19 -4.40 -5.85 20.16
C ARG A 19 -4.29 -4.33 20.03
N VAL A 20 -4.44 -3.80 18.83
CA VAL A 20 -4.27 -2.34 18.57
C VAL A 20 -5.59 -1.60 18.58
N ILE A 21 -6.64 -2.24 18.07
CA ILE A 21 -8.03 -1.80 18.12
C ILE A 21 -8.89 -3.02 18.45
N ASP A 22 -10.13 -2.81 18.92
CA ASP A 22 -11.02 -3.92 19.30
C ASP A 22 -11.28 -4.93 18.16
N ALA A 23 -10.90 -4.61 16.92
CA ALA A 23 -11.03 -5.48 15.76
C ALA A 23 -9.71 -5.67 14.98
N LEU A 24 -8.54 -5.66 15.62
CA LEU A 24 -7.30 -6.07 14.93
C LEU A 24 -6.30 -6.67 15.92
N ASN A 25 -6.06 -7.96 15.78
CA ASN A 25 -5.03 -8.67 16.54
C ASN A 25 -3.74 -8.69 15.73
N ILE A 26 -2.68 -8.15 16.32
CA ILE A 26 -1.33 -8.26 15.79
C ILE A 26 -0.69 -9.50 16.39
N ASP A 27 -0.60 -10.55 15.57
CA ASP A 27 0.10 -11.78 15.91
C ASP A 27 1.59 -11.50 16.10
N GLU A 28 2.15 -10.74 15.15
CA GLU A 28 3.55 -10.35 15.18
C GLU A 28 3.82 -9.16 14.27
N ILE A 29 4.62 -8.21 14.75
CA ILE A 29 5.44 -7.36 13.89
C ILE A 29 6.91 -7.62 14.18
N ARG A 30 7.71 -7.77 13.13
CA ARG A 30 9.16 -7.95 13.18
C ARG A 30 9.84 -6.85 12.37
N TRP A 31 10.80 -6.18 12.99
CA TRP A 31 11.72 -5.26 12.32
C TRP A 31 13.15 -5.76 12.51
N PRO A 32 13.71 -6.50 11.54
CA PRO A 32 15.14 -6.77 11.48
C PRO A 32 15.90 -5.43 11.36
N LEU A 33 16.82 -5.19 12.29
CA LEU A 33 17.58 -3.92 12.35
C LEU A 33 19.07 -4.11 12.07
N ALA A 34 19.54 -5.33 11.82
CA ALA A 34 20.95 -5.60 11.58
C ALA A 34 21.52 -4.71 10.46
N GLY A 35 22.60 -4.00 10.76
CA GLY A 35 23.27 -3.08 9.82
C GLY A 35 22.63 -1.70 9.71
N VAL A 36 21.50 -1.44 10.40
CA VAL A 36 20.92 -0.10 10.52
C VAL A 36 21.81 0.77 11.40
N LYS A 37 21.99 2.02 11.00
CA LYS A 37 22.70 3.04 11.75
C LYS A 37 21.79 4.25 11.91
N VAL A 38 21.83 4.85 13.10
CA VAL A 38 21.16 6.12 13.38
C VAL A 38 22.24 7.12 13.74
N THR A 39 22.30 8.19 12.97
CA THR A 39 23.23 9.30 13.10
C THR A 39 22.45 10.60 13.33
N GLN A 40 23.15 11.73 13.41
CA GLN A 40 22.49 13.05 13.40
C GLN A 40 21.93 13.40 12.02
N GLN A 41 22.46 12.82 10.95
CA GLN A 41 22.05 13.03 9.58
C GLN A 41 20.78 12.25 9.23
N GLY A 42 20.57 11.11 9.88
CA GLY A 42 19.35 10.32 9.73
C GLY A 42 19.60 8.83 9.94
N VAL A 43 18.76 8.04 9.27
CA VAL A 43 18.83 6.59 9.30
C VAL A 43 19.50 6.06 8.03
N ASP A 44 20.50 5.21 8.20
CA ASP A 44 21.17 4.49 7.13
C ASP A 44 20.95 2.98 7.26
N GLY A 45 20.90 2.30 6.12
CA GLY A 45 20.84 0.85 6.06
C GLY A 45 19.49 0.31 5.58
N ARG A 46 19.35 -1.01 5.64
CA ARG A 46 18.18 -1.72 5.16
C ARG A 46 17.06 -1.65 6.20
N LEU A 47 15.93 -1.03 5.85
CA LEU A 47 14.75 -0.96 6.70
C LEU A 47 13.75 -2.03 6.24
N GLN A 48 13.43 -2.96 7.15
CA GLN A 48 12.54 -4.08 6.86
C GLN A 48 11.45 -4.18 7.92
N ALA A 49 10.26 -4.61 7.49
CA ALA A 49 9.19 -5.00 8.40
C ALA A 49 8.45 -6.22 7.87
N ILE A 50 7.99 -7.07 8.79
CA ILE A 50 7.04 -8.15 8.52
C ILE A 50 5.93 -8.02 9.54
N LEU A 51 4.70 -7.86 9.07
CA LEU A 51 3.49 -7.79 9.88
C LEU A 51 2.61 -9.00 9.57
N ARG A 52 2.15 -9.67 10.63
CA ARG A 52 1.10 -10.67 10.60
C ARG A 52 0.00 -10.25 11.54
N ALA A 53 -1.22 -10.23 11.03
CA ALA A 53 -2.38 -9.85 11.82
C ALA A 53 -3.62 -10.59 11.34
N HIS A 54 -4.60 -10.66 12.22
CA HIS A 54 -5.90 -11.20 11.91
C HIS A 54 -7.00 -10.44 12.66
N GLU A 55 -8.20 -10.52 12.10
CA GLU A 55 -9.45 -10.18 12.75
C GLU A 55 -10.42 -11.34 12.52
N GLN A 56 -11.16 -11.74 13.56
CA GLN A 56 -11.92 -12.99 13.55
C GLN A 56 -13.00 -13.03 12.45
N GLN A 57 -13.62 -11.90 12.13
CA GLN A 57 -14.68 -11.81 11.13
C GLN A 57 -14.18 -11.31 9.78
N MET A 58 -13.10 -10.53 9.75
CA MET A 58 -12.57 -9.90 8.53
C MET A 58 -11.60 -10.79 7.78
N GLY A 59 -10.78 -11.59 8.48
CA GLY A 59 -9.75 -12.44 7.90
C GLY A 59 -8.35 -12.15 8.43
N ASP A 60 -7.35 -12.76 7.80
CA ASP A 60 -5.93 -12.66 8.16
C ASP A 60 -5.09 -12.08 7.02
N PHE A 61 -3.90 -11.58 7.35
CA PHE A 61 -2.96 -11.11 6.36
C PHE A 61 -1.51 -11.10 6.82
N THR A 62 -0.62 -11.15 5.83
CA THR A 62 0.81 -10.89 6.00
C THR A 62 1.24 -9.75 5.07
N LEU A 63 1.95 -8.77 5.64
CA LEU A 63 2.56 -7.67 4.89
C LEU A 63 4.06 -7.65 5.11
N HIS A 64 4.80 -7.40 4.05
CA HIS A 64 6.24 -7.23 4.02
C HIS A 64 6.59 -5.84 3.52
N LEU A 65 7.65 -5.29 4.09
CA LEU A 65 8.29 -4.05 3.70
C LEU A 65 9.80 -4.29 3.66
N ASP A 66 10.44 -3.81 2.60
CA ASP A 66 11.88 -3.86 2.44
C ASP A 66 12.36 -2.62 1.71
N GLY A 67 13.38 -1.97 2.24
CA GLY A 67 13.89 -0.74 1.66
C GLY A 67 15.30 -0.39 2.10
N GLN A 68 15.89 0.57 1.41
CA GLN A 68 17.22 1.09 1.70
C GLN A 68 17.12 2.58 2.02
N ALA A 69 17.61 2.94 3.21
CA ALA A 69 17.71 4.30 3.68
C ALA A 69 19.15 4.83 3.54
N SER A 70 19.26 6.12 3.25
CA SER A 70 20.50 6.90 3.18
C SER A 70 20.23 8.26 3.81
N ASP A 71 20.89 8.54 4.95
CA ASP A 71 20.67 9.75 5.76
C ASP A 71 19.18 10.11 5.93
N PHE A 72 18.33 9.09 6.09
CA PHE A 72 16.89 9.29 5.98
C PHE A 72 16.30 9.98 7.21
N LEU A 73 15.65 11.11 6.97
CA LEU A 73 14.72 11.81 7.85
C LEU A 73 13.46 12.17 7.04
N PRO A 74 12.31 12.44 7.70
CA PRO A 74 11.11 12.85 6.97
C PRO A 74 11.29 14.05 6.05
N ASP A 75 12.19 14.99 6.35
CA ASP A 75 12.36 16.22 5.57
C ASP A 75 13.68 16.26 4.77
N SER A 76 14.53 15.24 4.88
CA SER A 76 15.84 15.18 4.21
C SER A 76 16.30 13.76 3.95
N GLY A 77 17.11 13.58 2.92
CA GLY A 77 17.71 12.28 2.62
C GLY A 77 16.73 11.39 1.87
N ARG A 78 16.97 10.08 1.90
CA ARG A 78 16.29 9.15 0.98
C ARG A 78 15.97 7.82 1.61
N TRP A 79 14.75 7.36 1.42
CA TRP A 79 14.36 5.98 1.65
C TRP A 79 13.63 5.45 0.41
N GLN A 80 14.15 4.38 -0.19
CA GLN A 80 13.44 3.64 -1.23
C GLN A 80 12.89 2.37 -0.64
N TRP A 81 11.65 2.01 -0.98
CA TRP A 81 11.02 0.81 -0.48
C TRP A 81 10.26 0.05 -1.55
N ARG A 82 10.03 -1.21 -1.22
CA ARG A 82 9.02 -2.07 -1.82
C ARG A 82 8.22 -2.71 -0.71
N TYR A 83 6.97 -3.00 -1.00
CA TYR A 83 6.07 -3.73 -0.11
C TYR A 83 5.32 -4.78 -0.90
N TRP A 84 4.94 -5.85 -0.22
CA TRP A 84 4.09 -6.87 -0.78
C TRP A 84 3.38 -7.61 0.33
N GLY A 85 2.29 -8.28 -0.01
CA GLY A 85 1.60 -9.13 0.92
C GLY A 85 0.32 -9.69 0.36
N GLU A 86 -0.35 -10.44 1.19
CA GLU A 86 -1.55 -11.18 0.85
C GLU A 86 -2.36 -11.47 2.09
N GLY A 87 -3.63 -11.80 1.88
CA GLY A 87 -4.52 -12.17 2.96
C GLY A 87 -5.85 -12.70 2.46
N HIS A 88 -6.71 -12.97 3.44
CA HIS A 88 -8.08 -13.39 3.23
C HIS A 88 -9.03 -12.27 3.64
N PHE A 89 -10.12 -12.16 2.90
CA PHE A 89 -11.27 -11.31 3.23
C PHE A 89 -12.50 -12.19 3.38
N THR A 90 -12.73 -12.64 4.61
CA THR A 90 -13.78 -13.60 4.97
C THR A 90 -15.18 -13.17 4.53
N PRO A 91 -15.59 -11.88 4.66
CA PRO A 91 -16.94 -11.46 4.29
C PRO A 91 -17.31 -11.73 2.83
N MET A 92 -16.32 -11.83 1.93
CA MET A 92 -16.54 -12.14 0.51
C MET A 92 -15.86 -13.43 0.05
N GLN A 93 -15.38 -14.23 1.00
CA GLN A 93 -14.65 -15.47 0.75
C GLN A 93 -13.54 -15.28 -0.29
N ALA A 94 -12.87 -14.14 -0.24
CA ALA A 94 -11.92 -13.70 -1.24
C ALA A 94 -10.50 -13.72 -0.71
N ARG A 95 -9.54 -13.91 -1.60
CA ARG A 95 -8.12 -13.68 -1.35
C ARG A 95 -7.73 -12.37 -1.96
N TRP A 96 -6.86 -11.63 -1.28
CA TRP A 96 -6.27 -10.42 -1.83
C TRP A 96 -4.76 -10.49 -1.82
N ASP A 97 -4.15 -9.78 -2.75
CA ASP A 97 -2.71 -9.57 -2.81
C ASP A 97 -2.42 -8.12 -3.13
N VAL A 98 -1.28 -7.65 -2.64
CA VAL A 98 -0.77 -6.30 -2.89
C VAL A 98 0.72 -6.35 -3.13
N LYS A 99 1.21 -5.49 -4.03
CA LYS A 99 2.62 -5.15 -4.15
C LYS A 99 2.79 -3.75 -4.67
N GLY A 100 3.91 -3.14 -4.32
CA GLY A 100 4.27 -1.84 -4.84
C GLY A 100 5.66 -1.42 -4.41
N SER A 101 6.05 -0.24 -4.88
CA SER A 101 7.33 0.38 -4.58
C SER A 101 7.22 1.89 -4.62
N GLY A 102 8.10 2.54 -3.89
CA GLY A 102 8.12 3.97 -3.80
C GLY A 102 9.42 4.50 -3.21
N GLU A 103 9.43 5.81 -3.04
CA GLU A 103 10.54 6.54 -2.50
C GLU A 103 10.07 7.77 -1.73
N TRP A 104 10.75 8.04 -0.63
CA TRP A 104 10.68 9.28 0.12
C TRP A 104 12.03 9.91 -0.10
N ARG A 105 12.03 11.07 -0.73
CA ARG A 105 13.22 11.86 -0.94
C ARG A 105 12.93 13.27 -0.51
N ASP A 106 13.66 13.74 0.50
CA ASP A 106 13.51 15.07 1.07
C ASP A 106 12.04 15.34 1.43
N ASN A 107 11.41 16.33 0.78
CA ASN A 107 10.02 16.70 1.01
C ASN A 107 9.01 15.96 0.13
N ALA A 108 9.39 14.98 -0.68
CA ALA A 108 8.50 14.30 -1.60
C ALA A 108 8.37 12.80 -1.33
N ILE A 109 7.13 12.31 -1.33
CA ILE A 109 6.80 10.88 -1.28
C ILE A 109 6.23 10.49 -2.65
N THR A 110 6.82 9.49 -3.28
CA THR A 110 6.38 8.96 -4.58
C THR A 110 6.08 7.47 -4.47
N LEU A 111 4.87 7.07 -4.83
CA LEU A 111 4.51 5.69 -5.10
C LEU A 111 4.70 5.45 -6.60
N SER A 112 5.75 4.71 -6.94
CA SER A 112 6.14 4.45 -8.33
C SER A 112 5.45 3.23 -8.91
N SER A 113 5.03 2.29 -8.07
CA SER A 113 4.21 1.15 -8.49
C SER A 113 3.20 0.75 -7.41
N LEU A 114 2.05 0.28 -7.87
CA LEU A 114 1.00 -0.34 -7.09
C LEU A 114 0.33 -1.39 -7.97
N SER A 115 0.08 -2.56 -7.40
CA SER A 115 -0.82 -3.56 -7.93
C SER A 115 -1.48 -4.22 -6.73
N THR A 116 -2.80 -4.07 -6.61
CA THR A 116 -3.58 -4.67 -5.53
C THR A 116 -4.92 -5.15 -6.05
N GLY A 117 -5.43 -6.25 -5.54
CA GLY A 117 -6.67 -6.80 -6.05
C GLY A 117 -7.13 -8.03 -5.30
N PHE A 118 -8.27 -8.54 -5.73
CA PHE A 118 -8.84 -9.77 -5.21
C PHE A 118 -8.84 -10.86 -6.28
N ASP A 119 -8.89 -12.12 -5.89
CA ASP A 119 -9.20 -13.23 -6.80
C ASP A 119 -10.65 -13.17 -7.29
N LYS A 120 -11.56 -12.74 -6.41
CA LYS A 120 -12.97 -12.45 -6.68
C LYS A 120 -13.51 -11.44 -5.67
N LEU A 121 -14.57 -10.74 -6.03
CA LEU A 121 -15.40 -10.00 -5.08
C LEU A 121 -16.85 -10.44 -5.23
N GLU A 122 -17.45 -10.90 -4.14
CA GLU A 122 -18.85 -11.33 -4.08
C GLU A 122 -19.60 -10.41 -3.12
N TYR A 123 -20.50 -9.58 -3.66
CA TYR A 123 -21.33 -8.70 -2.84
C TYR A 123 -22.79 -8.79 -3.28
N GLY A 124 -23.64 -9.32 -2.39
CA GLY A 124 -25.04 -9.57 -2.69
C GLY A 124 -25.17 -10.50 -3.90
N THR A 125 -25.78 -9.99 -4.97
CA THR A 125 -25.98 -10.72 -6.22
C THR A 125 -24.84 -10.58 -7.22
N MET A 126 -23.86 -9.70 -6.94
CA MET A 126 -22.79 -9.34 -7.85
C MET A 126 -21.53 -10.17 -7.56
N ARG A 127 -20.96 -10.76 -8.62
CA ARG A 127 -19.65 -11.40 -8.59
C ARG A 127 -18.73 -10.74 -9.60
N VAL A 128 -17.66 -10.11 -9.13
CA VAL A 128 -16.59 -9.54 -9.95
C VAL A 128 -15.41 -10.51 -9.94
N SER A 129 -14.94 -10.90 -11.12
CA SER A 129 -13.78 -11.78 -11.23
C SER A 129 -12.49 -10.96 -11.30
N THR A 130 -11.51 -11.32 -10.47
CA THR A 130 -10.13 -10.80 -10.49
C THR A 130 -9.99 -9.27 -10.62
N PRO A 131 -10.71 -8.44 -9.82
CA PRO A 131 -10.56 -6.99 -9.90
C PRO A 131 -9.16 -6.57 -9.45
N ARG A 132 -8.55 -5.64 -10.19
CA ARG A 132 -7.15 -5.22 -9.99
C ARG A 132 -7.03 -3.70 -10.12
N LEU A 133 -6.46 -3.08 -9.09
CA LEU A 133 -6.10 -1.67 -9.05
C LEU A 133 -4.59 -1.51 -9.32
N THR A 134 -4.24 -0.67 -10.29
CA THR A 134 -2.85 -0.34 -10.67
C THR A 134 -2.65 1.16 -10.83
N LEU A 135 -1.40 1.62 -10.89
CA LEU A 135 -1.09 3.01 -11.27
C LEU A 135 -1.14 3.18 -12.78
N GLU A 136 -1.81 4.24 -13.23
CA GLU A 136 -1.64 4.81 -14.58
C GLU A 136 -0.51 5.84 -14.58
N GLN A 137 -0.33 6.56 -13.46
CA GLN A 137 0.77 7.48 -13.22
C GLN A 137 1.23 7.36 -11.77
N PRO A 138 2.53 7.60 -11.47
CA PRO A 138 3.02 7.63 -10.10
C PRO A 138 2.18 8.56 -9.22
N ILE A 139 1.84 8.11 -8.02
CA ILE A 139 1.26 9.01 -7.02
C ILE A 139 2.41 9.75 -6.37
N ARG A 140 2.41 11.09 -6.46
CA ARG A 140 3.43 11.94 -5.88
C ARG A 140 2.80 12.95 -4.93
N TRP A 141 3.27 12.94 -3.69
CA TRP A 141 2.95 13.92 -2.67
C TRP A 141 4.17 14.79 -2.39
N LEU A 142 4.11 16.03 -2.84
CA LEU A 142 5.04 17.09 -2.44
C LEU A 142 4.54 17.71 -1.13
N ARG A 143 5.33 17.54 -0.07
CA ARG A 143 5.03 18.02 1.30
C ARG A 143 5.63 19.40 1.53
N ASP A 144 5.47 20.29 0.56
CA ASP A 144 5.89 21.68 0.73
C ASP A 144 4.92 22.42 1.67
N ALA A 145 5.44 23.30 2.51
CA ALA A 145 4.62 24.02 3.49
C ALA A 145 3.70 25.07 2.84
N GLN A 146 4.13 25.69 1.73
CA GLN A 146 3.43 26.77 1.06
C GLN A 146 2.61 26.26 -0.12
N HIS A 147 3.19 25.34 -0.91
CA HIS A 147 2.60 24.78 -2.12
C HIS A 147 2.55 23.23 -2.07
N PRO A 148 1.89 22.64 -1.05
CA PRO A 148 1.68 21.20 -0.98
C PRO A 148 0.89 20.72 -2.18
N ARG A 149 1.26 19.55 -2.72
CA ARG A 149 0.59 18.98 -3.89
C ARG A 149 0.59 17.47 -3.87
N LEU A 150 -0.56 16.88 -4.10
CA LEU A 150 -0.77 15.46 -4.35
C LEU A 150 -1.29 15.28 -5.77
N THR A 151 -0.63 14.44 -6.55
CA THR A 151 -1.08 14.08 -7.90
C THR A 151 -0.89 12.60 -8.16
N GLY A 152 -1.68 12.03 -9.06
CA GLY A 152 -1.44 10.68 -9.57
C GLY A 152 -2.61 10.19 -10.39
N ALA A 153 -2.50 8.98 -10.94
CA ALA A 153 -3.60 8.35 -11.65
C ALA A 153 -3.60 6.84 -11.42
N LEU A 154 -4.79 6.27 -11.32
CA LEU A 154 -5.06 4.87 -11.02
C LEU A 154 -5.98 4.28 -12.09
N SER A 155 -5.87 2.98 -12.32
CA SER A 155 -6.84 2.19 -13.08
C SER A 155 -7.35 1.05 -12.22
N LEU A 156 -8.65 0.86 -12.19
CA LEU A 156 -9.31 -0.34 -11.67
C LEU A 156 -9.84 -1.13 -12.87
N ASP A 157 -9.22 -2.27 -13.12
CA ASP A 157 -9.64 -3.21 -14.15
C ASP A 157 -10.40 -4.35 -13.50
N ALA A 158 -11.61 -4.61 -14.00
CA ALA A 158 -12.45 -5.73 -13.61
C ALA A 158 -12.72 -6.59 -14.82
N ALA A 159 -12.59 -7.91 -14.66
CA ALA A 159 -13.07 -8.84 -15.67
C ALA A 159 -14.62 -8.87 -15.66
N LYS A 160 -15.20 -9.84 -16.36
CA LYS A 160 -16.66 -10.04 -16.39
C LYS A 160 -17.24 -10.02 -14.98
N THR A 161 -18.25 -9.19 -14.80
CA THR A 161 -19.08 -9.16 -13.59
C THR A 161 -20.39 -9.86 -13.89
N THR A 162 -20.79 -10.83 -13.08
CA THR A 162 -22.04 -11.57 -13.24
C THR A 162 -23.01 -11.24 -12.12
N PHE A 163 -24.29 -11.18 -12.45
CA PHE A 163 -25.36 -11.01 -11.49
C PHE A 163 -26.19 -12.30 -11.39
N SER A 164 -26.70 -12.61 -10.21
CA SER A 164 -27.53 -13.83 -10.00
C SER A 164 -28.80 -13.88 -10.85
N GLY A 165 -29.23 -12.74 -11.40
CA GLY A 165 -30.35 -12.64 -12.35
C GLY A 165 -30.02 -13.04 -13.78
N GLY A 166 -28.79 -13.50 -14.07
CA GLY A 166 -28.35 -13.94 -15.40
C GLY A 166 -27.67 -12.85 -16.24
N SER A 167 -27.85 -11.57 -15.87
CA SER A 167 -27.20 -10.45 -16.53
C SER A 167 -25.69 -10.39 -16.24
N TYR A 168 -24.95 -9.69 -17.09
CA TYR A 168 -23.51 -9.48 -16.90
C TYR A 168 -23.05 -8.11 -17.37
N LEU A 169 -22.00 -7.59 -16.72
CA LEU A 169 -21.18 -6.51 -17.28
C LEU A 169 -19.94 -7.14 -17.91
N PRO A 170 -19.56 -6.72 -19.13
CA PRO A 170 -18.30 -7.12 -19.74
C PRO A 170 -17.12 -6.58 -18.92
N ALA A 171 -15.91 -6.92 -19.35
CA ALA A 171 -14.71 -6.32 -18.76
C ALA A 171 -14.84 -4.79 -18.79
N SER A 172 -14.46 -4.16 -17.68
CA SER A 172 -14.58 -2.71 -17.53
C SER A 172 -13.35 -2.16 -16.84
N THR A 173 -13.00 -0.95 -17.25
CA THR A 173 -11.87 -0.19 -16.73
C THR A 173 -12.41 1.13 -16.20
N LEU A 174 -12.12 1.39 -14.93
CA LEU A 174 -12.40 2.66 -14.28
C LEU A 174 -11.09 3.38 -14.01
N LYS A 175 -10.87 4.50 -14.69
CA LYS A 175 -9.70 5.34 -14.48
C LYS A 175 -10.02 6.44 -13.50
N PHE A 176 -9.07 6.74 -12.61
CA PHE A 176 -9.15 7.83 -11.64
C PHE A 176 -7.92 8.71 -11.76
N ALA A 177 -8.11 10.02 -11.79
CA ALA A 177 -7.05 10.99 -11.57
C ALA A 177 -7.20 11.61 -10.18
N LEU A 178 -6.08 11.78 -9.48
CA LEU A 178 -5.98 12.40 -8.18
C LEU A 178 -5.32 13.77 -8.35
N ASP A 179 -5.95 14.82 -7.84
CA ASP A 179 -5.32 16.13 -7.67
C ASP A 179 -5.77 16.72 -6.32
N GLY A 180 -4.83 17.22 -5.54
CA GLY A 180 -5.12 17.70 -4.21
C GLY A 180 -3.89 18.24 -3.49
N ARG A 181 -4.06 18.43 -2.19
CA ARG A 181 -3.02 18.94 -1.29
C ARG A 181 -2.18 17.83 -0.70
N ASP A 182 -2.85 16.82 -0.16
CA ASP A 182 -2.27 15.75 0.65
C ASP A 182 -3.23 14.54 0.72
N PRO A 183 -2.81 13.38 1.29
CA PRO A 183 -3.64 12.17 1.34
C PRO A 183 -4.95 12.29 2.12
N THR A 184 -5.15 13.36 2.90
CA THR A 184 -6.39 13.63 3.64
C THR A 184 -7.28 14.64 2.93
N TRP A 185 -6.75 15.39 1.95
CA TRP A 185 -7.48 16.43 1.24
C TRP A 185 -7.14 16.45 -0.27
N PHE A 186 -7.93 15.70 -1.04
CA PHE A 186 -7.81 15.62 -2.50
C PHE A 186 -9.17 15.45 -3.17
N GLN A 187 -9.21 15.76 -4.47
CA GLN A 187 -10.32 15.46 -5.37
C GLN A 187 -9.94 14.31 -6.29
N PHE A 188 -10.93 13.53 -6.70
CA PHE A 188 -10.75 12.52 -7.73
C PHE A 188 -11.73 12.74 -8.87
N THR A 189 -11.25 12.55 -10.09
CA THR A 189 -12.08 12.55 -11.30
C THR A 189 -11.99 11.18 -11.95
N GLY A 190 -13.13 10.59 -12.30
CA GLY A 190 -13.19 9.24 -12.85
C GLY A 190 -13.90 9.14 -14.19
N ALA A 191 -13.47 8.20 -15.02
CA ALA A 191 -14.15 7.82 -16.27
C ALA A 191 -14.27 6.30 -16.36
N LEU A 192 -15.50 5.81 -16.54
CA LEU A 192 -15.81 4.39 -16.71
C LEU A 192 -15.86 4.04 -18.19
N HIS A 193 -15.12 3.00 -18.57
CA HIS A 193 -15.17 2.41 -19.91
C HIS A 193 -15.60 0.95 -19.78
N ALA A 194 -16.62 0.57 -20.55
CA ALA A 194 -17.11 -0.81 -20.64
C ALA A 194 -17.56 -1.08 -22.08
N ASP A 195 -17.39 -2.31 -22.53
CA ASP A 195 -17.96 -2.78 -23.80
C ASP A 195 -19.50 -2.85 -23.71
N THR A 196 -20.16 -3.18 -24.83
CA THR A 196 -21.64 -3.25 -24.91
C THR A 196 -22.22 -4.09 -23.77
N ILE A 197 -23.06 -3.46 -22.94
CA ILE A 197 -23.76 -4.10 -21.82
C ILE A 197 -24.80 -5.06 -22.40
N GLY A 198 -24.67 -6.35 -22.07
CA GLY A 198 -25.65 -7.37 -22.47
C GLY A 198 -26.82 -7.46 -21.48
N PRO A 199 -28.00 -7.97 -21.91
CA PRO A 199 -29.08 -8.32 -20.99
C PRO A 199 -28.67 -9.42 -19.99
#